data_AF-A0A756YI47-F1
#
_entry.id   AF-A0A756YI47-F1
#
_cell.length_a   1.000
_cell.length_b   1.000
_cell.length_c   1.000
_cell.angle_alpha   90.00
_cell.angle_beta   90.00
_cell.angle_gamma   90.00
#
_symmetry.space_group_name_H-M   'P 1'
#
loop_
_entity.id
_entity.type
_entity.pdbx_description
1 polymer ?
#
loop_
_entity_poly.entity_id
_entity_poly.type
_entity_poly.pdbx_seq_one_letter_code
_entity_poly.pdbx_strand_id
1 'polypeptide(L)'
;MQFIEQKTGATHIALLRGYIEGPDGPQYTFIGKGYSGSKNSNVGLALLLNDSEIKKFPSGGVWKSKLILKQYQYKNLYNKSVYMADITVNINLSLTDSKNIRIWFPQSHTSTTSVALSSRTFHPVTVDACLYDGYNSNSNRLDVMFNSQNAGPDNSFKIANLSSSGRLRYRVRVAPPGNPGALKEVRPGETVTYIGMNRVQTRQVTMPGLQVPVVCVPWGIELKLLPPQNSLYVMAGHYSDVLTLTLTPSLN
;
A
#
# COMPACT_ATOMS: atom_id res chain seq x y z
N MET A 1 -11.99 13.96 -15.88
CA MET A 1 -11.53 14.77 -14.73
C MET A 1 -10.20 14.23 -14.26
N GLN A 2 -9.23 15.09 -13.91
CA GLN A 2 -7.89 14.65 -13.47
C GLN A 2 -7.86 14.41 -11.96
N PHE A 3 -7.42 13.22 -11.57
CA PHE A 3 -7.12 12.83 -10.20
C PHE A 3 -5.60 12.77 -10.01
N ILE A 4 -5.12 13.19 -8.84
CA ILE A 4 -3.71 13.19 -8.47
C ILE A 4 -3.56 12.38 -7.18
N GLU A 5 -2.71 11.37 -7.19
CA GLU A 5 -2.41 10.57 -6.01
C GLU A 5 -1.54 11.36 -5.04
N GLN A 6 -1.90 11.32 -3.76
CA GLN A 6 -1.39 12.23 -2.75
C GLN A 6 0.12 12.09 -2.46
N LYS A 7 0.71 10.87 -2.52
CA LYS A 7 2.11 10.63 -2.12
C LYS A 7 3.08 10.53 -3.29
N THR A 8 2.64 9.96 -4.40
CA THR A 8 3.41 9.72 -5.63
C THR A 8 3.30 10.87 -6.62
N GLY A 9 2.23 11.67 -6.55
CA GLY A 9 1.90 12.66 -7.58
C GLY A 9 1.43 12.04 -8.90
N ALA A 10 1.21 10.72 -8.95
CA ALA A 10 0.71 10.04 -10.14
C ALA A 10 -0.65 10.61 -10.55
N THR A 11 -0.90 10.72 -11.85
CA THR A 11 -2.12 11.32 -12.37
C THR A 11 -2.96 10.29 -13.11
N HIS A 12 -4.28 10.35 -12.94
CA HIS A 12 -5.23 9.53 -13.69
C HIS A 12 -6.42 10.36 -14.15
N ILE A 13 -6.90 10.13 -15.37
CA ILE A 13 -8.12 10.80 -15.88
C ILE A 13 -9.26 9.80 -15.82
N ALA A 14 -10.27 10.11 -15.00
CA ALA A 14 -11.50 9.33 -14.92
C ALA A 14 -12.70 10.11 -15.48
N LEU A 15 -13.65 9.38 -16.05
CA LEU A 15 -14.91 9.95 -16.52
C LEU A 15 -15.90 10.11 -15.37
N LEU A 16 -16.17 11.35 -15.00
CA LEU A 16 -17.24 11.69 -14.08
C LEU A 16 -18.53 11.92 -14.89
N ARG A 17 -19.57 11.15 -14.59
CA ARG A 17 -20.91 11.41 -15.12
C ARG A 17 -21.65 12.35 -14.19
N GLY A 18 -22.59 13.09 -14.73
CA GLY A 18 -23.48 13.89 -13.92
C GLY A 18 -24.79 14.13 -14.62
N TYR A 19 -25.80 14.45 -13.83
CA TYR A 19 -27.11 14.80 -14.33
C TYR A 19 -27.70 15.90 -13.46
N ILE A 20 -28.61 16.65 -14.07
CA ILE A 20 -29.39 17.68 -13.40
C ILE A 20 -30.75 17.07 -13.11
N GLU A 21 -31.21 17.13 -11.87
CA GLU A 21 -32.52 16.64 -11.45
C GLU A 21 -33.46 17.81 -11.21
N GLY A 22 -34.55 17.87 -11.97
CA GLY A 22 -35.62 18.85 -11.79
C GLY A 22 -36.96 18.17 -11.51
N PRO A 23 -38.02 18.94 -11.20
CA PRO A 23 -39.36 18.42 -10.97
C PRO A 23 -39.90 17.47 -12.05
N ASP A 24 -39.47 17.61 -13.31
CA ASP A 24 -39.90 16.76 -14.43
C ASP A 24 -39.01 15.51 -14.64
N GLY A 25 -38.09 15.24 -13.72
CA GLY A 25 -37.17 14.09 -13.74
C GLY A 25 -35.71 14.45 -14.10
N PRO A 26 -34.83 13.43 -14.17
CA PRO A 26 -33.40 13.63 -14.41
C PRO A 26 -33.09 13.92 -15.88
N GLN A 27 -32.30 14.97 -16.12
CA GLN A 27 -31.64 15.23 -17.41
C GLN A 27 -30.19 14.78 -17.35
N TYR A 28 -29.85 13.75 -18.13
CA TYR A 28 -28.55 13.05 -18.13
C TYR A 28 -27.37 13.83 -18.76
N THR A 29 -27.31 15.13 -18.50
CA THR A 29 -26.22 16.04 -18.90
C THR A 29 -26.22 17.26 -17.98
N PHE A 30 -25.05 17.61 -17.43
CA PHE A 30 -24.89 18.72 -16.49
C PHE A 30 -24.14 19.93 -17.06
N ILE A 31 -23.59 19.83 -18.27
CA ILE A 31 -22.88 20.93 -18.95
C ILE A 31 -23.77 21.50 -20.05
N GLY A 32 -23.91 22.83 -20.08
CA GLY A 32 -24.58 23.54 -21.18
C GLY A 32 -26.10 23.31 -21.27
N LYS A 33 -26.71 22.66 -20.27
CA LYS A 33 -28.16 22.47 -20.18
C LYS A 33 -28.74 23.33 -19.07
N GLY A 34 -29.75 24.12 -19.43
CA GLY A 34 -30.58 24.84 -18.48
C GLY A 34 -31.85 24.04 -18.21
N TYR A 35 -32.32 24.06 -16.97
CA TYR A 35 -33.63 23.54 -16.62
C TYR A 35 -34.65 24.68 -16.65
N SER A 36 -35.81 24.46 -17.28
CA SER A 36 -36.92 25.41 -17.35
C SER A 36 -38.11 24.82 -16.59
N GLY A 37 -38.11 25.01 -15.26
CA GLY A 37 -39.21 24.57 -14.40
C GLY A 37 -40.29 25.65 -14.19
N SER A 38 -41.37 25.26 -13.54
CA SER A 38 -42.37 26.18 -12.97
C SER A 38 -41.72 27.09 -11.90
N LYS A 39 -42.32 28.25 -11.63
CA LYS A 39 -41.80 29.25 -10.68
C LYS A 39 -41.43 28.55 -9.35
N ASN A 40 -40.22 28.79 -8.85
CA ASN A 40 -39.64 28.23 -7.61
C ASN A 40 -39.19 26.75 -7.64
N SER A 41 -38.85 26.22 -8.82
CA SER A 41 -38.26 24.87 -8.92
C SER A 41 -36.81 24.85 -8.41
N ASN A 42 -36.52 23.96 -7.45
CA ASN A 42 -35.14 23.61 -7.08
C ASN A 42 -34.56 22.65 -8.12
N VAL A 43 -33.26 22.77 -8.34
CA VAL A 43 -32.53 21.94 -9.30
C VAL A 43 -31.41 21.22 -8.54
N GLY A 44 -31.42 19.89 -8.58
CA GLY A 44 -30.38 19.03 -8.01
C GLY A 44 -29.24 18.80 -9.01
N LEU A 45 -28.01 18.68 -8.50
CA LEU A 45 -26.85 18.21 -9.26
C LEU A 45 -26.41 16.87 -8.67
N ALA A 46 -26.40 15.83 -9.49
CA ALA A 46 -25.84 14.55 -9.14
C ALA A 46 -24.55 14.30 -9.93
N LEU A 47 -23.51 13.81 -9.25
CA LEU A 47 -22.24 13.42 -9.83
C LEU A 47 -21.98 11.95 -9.50
N LEU A 48 -21.58 11.17 -10.50
CA LEU A 48 -21.40 9.72 -10.41
C LEU A 48 -20.06 9.31 -11.02
N LEU A 49 -19.26 8.60 -10.23
CA LEU A 49 -18.07 7.88 -10.67
C LEU A 49 -18.39 6.39 -10.69
N ASN A 50 -18.43 5.79 -11.88
CA ASN A 50 -18.81 4.38 -12.03
C ASN A 50 -17.69 3.43 -11.61
N ASP A 51 -18.04 2.22 -11.16
CA ASP A 51 -17.11 1.15 -10.83
C ASP A 51 -16.13 0.81 -11.96
N SER A 52 -16.58 0.90 -13.21
CA SER A 52 -15.72 0.67 -14.38
C SER A 52 -14.63 1.71 -14.54
N GLU A 53 -14.84 2.94 -14.05
CA GLU A 53 -13.80 3.99 -14.00
C GLU A 53 -12.89 3.79 -12.78
N ILE A 54 -13.44 3.38 -11.64
CA ILE A 54 -12.66 3.08 -10.43
C ILE A 54 -11.61 1.99 -10.69
N LYS A 55 -11.96 0.94 -11.46
CA LYS A 55 -11.04 -0.15 -11.81
C LYS A 55 -9.90 0.25 -12.75
N LYS A 56 -9.96 1.44 -13.37
CA LYS A 56 -8.90 1.93 -14.28
C LYS A 56 -7.79 2.68 -13.55
N PHE A 57 -7.96 2.96 -12.26
CA PHE A 57 -6.90 3.58 -11.46
C PHE A 57 -5.69 2.63 -11.39
N PRO A 58 -4.47 3.15 -11.61
CA PRO A 58 -3.29 2.32 -11.82
C PRO A 58 -2.70 1.73 -10.52
N SER A 59 -3.10 2.24 -9.36
CA SER A 59 -2.70 1.75 -8.04
C SER A 59 -3.71 2.18 -6.97
N GLY A 60 -3.67 1.50 -5.82
CA GLY A 60 -4.28 2.04 -4.60
C GLY A 60 -3.59 3.33 -4.14
N GLY A 61 -4.28 4.11 -3.33
CA GLY A 61 -3.83 5.37 -2.76
C GLY A 61 -4.98 6.33 -2.47
N VAL A 62 -4.64 7.52 -1.97
CA VAL A 62 -5.60 8.62 -1.81
C VAL A 62 -5.50 9.52 -3.02
N TRP A 63 -6.53 9.49 -3.86
CA TRP A 63 -6.61 10.24 -5.10
C TRP A 63 -7.48 11.48 -4.92
N LYS A 64 -6.90 12.66 -5.19
CA LYS A 64 -7.58 13.95 -5.02
C LYS A 64 -7.93 14.58 -6.36
N SER A 65 -9.09 15.22 -6.42
CA SER A 65 -9.51 15.99 -7.58
C SER A 65 -10.37 17.19 -7.18
N LYS A 66 -10.39 18.22 -8.04
CA LYS A 66 -11.17 19.45 -7.83
C LYS A 66 -12.00 19.74 -9.07
N LEU A 67 -13.33 19.72 -8.91
CA LEU A 67 -14.29 20.12 -9.93
C LEU A 67 -14.70 21.55 -9.68
N ILE A 68 -14.76 22.36 -10.73
CA ILE A 68 -15.35 23.70 -10.68
C ILE A 68 -16.42 23.76 -11.78
N LEU A 69 -17.66 23.96 -11.37
CA LEU A 69 -18.80 24.15 -12.25
C LEU A 69 -19.32 25.58 -12.12
N LYS A 70 -19.52 26.25 -13.25
CA LYS A 70 -20.08 27.60 -13.26
C LYS A 70 -21.60 27.50 -13.37
N GLN A 71 -22.31 28.00 -12.38
CA GLN A 71 -23.75 28.08 -12.38
C GLN A 71 -24.22 29.36 -13.05
N TYR A 72 -25.15 29.21 -13.98
CA TYR A 72 -25.81 30.33 -14.65
C TYR A 72 -27.32 30.22 -14.47
N GLN A 73 -27.98 31.36 -14.27
CA GLN A 73 -29.43 31.46 -14.35
C GLN A 73 -29.82 32.05 -15.71
N TYR A 74 -30.72 31.37 -16.40
CA TYR A 74 -31.27 31.87 -17.65
C TYR A 74 -32.30 32.98 -17.39
N LYS A 75 -32.15 34.15 -18.03
CA LYS A 75 -33.14 35.24 -17.97
C LYS A 75 -33.81 35.42 -19.34
N ASN A 76 -35.10 35.05 -19.40
CA ASN A 76 -35.94 35.12 -20.62
C ASN A 76 -36.06 36.54 -21.22
N LEU A 77 -35.99 37.60 -20.41
CA LEU A 77 -36.23 38.98 -20.88
C LEU A 77 -35.20 39.48 -21.90
N TYR A 78 -34.01 38.87 -21.98
CA TYR A 78 -32.91 39.34 -22.85
C TYR A 78 -32.12 38.20 -23.53
N ASN A 79 -32.62 36.96 -23.53
CA ASN A 79 -31.88 35.76 -23.98
C ASN A 79 -30.44 35.68 -23.41
N LYS A 80 -30.26 36.12 -22.16
CA LYS A 80 -28.94 36.24 -21.53
C LYS A 80 -28.87 35.38 -20.27
N SER A 81 -27.87 34.51 -20.23
CA SER A 81 -27.48 33.78 -19.01
C SER A 81 -26.70 34.71 -18.09
N VAL A 82 -27.09 34.77 -16.82
CA VAL A 82 -26.39 35.54 -15.79
C VAL A 82 -25.61 34.58 -14.91
N TYR A 83 -24.32 34.84 -14.72
CA TYR A 83 -23.49 34.07 -13.79
C TYR A 83 -24.02 34.24 -12.37
N MET A 84 -24.17 33.12 -11.66
CA MET A 84 -24.66 33.09 -10.29
C MET A 84 -23.52 32.80 -9.31
N ALA A 85 -22.83 31.67 -9.50
CA ALA A 85 -21.84 31.18 -8.57
C ALA A 85 -20.93 30.12 -9.20
N ASP A 86 -19.79 29.89 -8.55
CA ASP A 86 -18.92 28.75 -8.81
C ASP A 86 -19.23 27.65 -7.78
N ILE A 87 -19.60 26.47 -8.27
CA ILE A 87 -19.76 25.26 -7.47
C ILE A 87 -18.42 24.52 -7.48
N THR A 88 -17.76 24.46 -6.34
CA THR A 88 -16.50 23.72 -6.17
C THR A 88 -16.75 22.39 -5.46
N VAL A 89 -16.38 21.29 -6.10
CA VAL A 89 -16.46 19.94 -5.50
C VAL A 89 -15.05 19.38 -5.36
N ASN A 90 -14.61 19.16 -4.12
CA ASN A 90 -13.36 18.47 -3.83
C ASN A 90 -13.65 16.98 -3.63
N ILE A 91 -13.05 16.14 -4.46
CA ILE A 91 -13.24 14.68 -4.43
C ILE A 91 -11.98 14.06 -3.85
N ASN A 92 -12.14 13.28 -2.78
CA ASN A 92 -11.08 12.44 -2.20
C ASN A 92 -11.52 10.99 -2.35
N LEU A 93 -10.79 10.23 -3.17
CA LEU A 93 -11.07 8.84 -3.45
C LEU A 93 -10.00 7.96 -2.81
N SER A 94 -10.41 7.15 -1.83
CA SER A 94 -9.55 6.19 -1.15
C SER A 94 -9.69 4.82 -1.82
N LEU A 95 -8.65 4.38 -2.52
CA LEU A 95 -8.62 3.08 -3.22
C LEU A 95 -7.58 2.17 -2.61
N THR A 96 -7.92 0.92 -2.33
CA THR A 96 -6.97 -0.09 -1.87
C THR A 96 -6.76 -1.15 -2.94
N ASP A 97 -5.51 -1.56 -3.11
CA ASP A 97 -5.11 -2.63 -4.01
C ASP A 97 -4.62 -3.83 -3.18
N SER A 98 -5.59 -4.55 -2.62
CA SER A 98 -5.32 -5.67 -1.72
C SER A 98 -4.54 -6.82 -2.38
N LYS A 99 -4.60 -6.93 -3.71
CA LYS A 99 -3.90 -7.99 -4.46
C LYS A 99 -2.41 -7.73 -4.59
N ASN A 100 -1.99 -6.47 -4.47
CA ASN A 100 -0.59 -6.09 -4.65
C ASN A 100 0.14 -5.80 -3.34
N ILE A 101 -0.51 -5.93 -2.17
CA ILE A 101 0.13 -5.90 -0.84
C ILE A 101 1.29 -6.90 -0.81
N ARG A 102 2.50 -6.44 -0.52
CA ARG A 102 3.69 -7.30 -0.50
C ARG A 102 4.86 -6.69 0.25
N ILE A 103 5.77 -7.57 0.67
CA ILE A 103 7.13 -7.21 1.05
C ILE A 103 7.99 -7.28 -0.21
N TRP A 104 8.71 -6.21 -0.49
CA TRP A 104 9.56 -6.07 -1.68
C TRP A 104 11.03 -6.02 -1.28
N PHE A 105 11.86 -6.81 -1.94
CA PHE A 105 13.31 -6.83 -1.71
C PHE A 105 14.01 -6.09 -2.85
N PRO A 106 14.54 -4.87 -2.63
CA PRO A 106 15.11 -4.07 -3.70
C PRO A 106 16.31 -4.70 -4.39
N GLN A 107 17.13 -5.46 -3.67
CA GLN A 107 18.34 -6.09 -4.23
C GLN A 107 18.03 -7.23 -5.21
N SER A 108 16.98 -8.02 -4.94
CA SER A 108 16.59 -9.15 -5.78
C SER A 108 15.50 -8.79 -6.80
N HIS A 109 14.93 -7.58 -6.71
CA HIS A 109 13.77 -7.17 -7.50
C HIS A 109 12.62 -8.20 -7.49
N THR A 110 12.36 -8.83 -6.34
CA THR A 110 11.26 -9.78 -6.15
C THR A 110 10.70 -9.72 -4.73
N SER A 111 9.66 -10.52 -4.44
CA SER A 111 9.15 -10.74 -3.07
C SER A 111 9.86 -11.88 -2.34
N THR A 112 10.99 -12.35 -2.88
CA THR A 112 11.82 -13.40 -2.30
C THR A 112 13.28 -12.98 -2.35
N THR A 113 14.10 -13.44 -1.41
CA THR A 113 15.54 -13.22 -1.47
C THR A 113 16.28 -14.33 -0.74
N SER A 114 17.48 -14.67 -1.20
CA SER A 114 18.33 -15.69 -0.58
C SER A 114 19.50 -15.01 0.12
N VAL A 115 19.80 -15.46 1.33
CA VAL A 115 20.83 -14.85 2.18
C VAL A 115 21.75 -15.94 2.69
N ALA A 116 23.06 -15.75 2.51
CA ALA A 116 24.07 -16.64 3.05
C ALA A 116 24.49 -16.17 4.45
N LEU A 117 24.41 -17.06 5.44
CA LEU A 117 24.90 -16.81 6.79
C LEU A 117 26.27 -17.46 7.00
N SER A 118 27.21 -16.74 7.59
CA SER A 118 28.58 -17.22 7.83
C SER A 118 28.66 -18.05 9.12
N SER A 119 29.01 -19.33 8.99
CA SER A 119 29.33 -20.23 10.12
C SER A 119 30.73 -20.06 10.69
N ARG A 120 31.58 -19.26 10.04
CA ARG A 120 32.94 -18.96 10.52
C ARG A 120 32.96 -17.74 11.43
N THR A 121 32.30 -16.68 10.97
CA THR A 121 32.37 -15.38 11.63
C THR A 121 31.14 -15.09 12.47
N PHE A 122 30.02 -15.79 12.23
CA PHE A 122 28.72 -15.57 12.89
C PHE A 122 28.28 -14.10 12.88
N HIS A 123 28.75 -13.31 11.91
CA HIS A 123 28.37 -11.91 11.79
C HIS A 123 26.91 -11.80 11.33
N PRO A 124 26.17 -10.80 11.84
CA PRO A 124 24.83 -10.51 11.35
C PRO A 124 24.87 -10.06 9.90
N VAL A 125 23.82 -10.39 9.16
CA VAL A 125 23.54 -9.91 7.81
C VAL A 125 22.23 -9.15 7.84
N THR A 126 22.19 -7.97 7.23
CA THR A 126 20.98 -7.16 7.10
C THR A 126 20.39 -7.33 5.71
N VAL A 127 19.10 -7.60 5.67
CA VAL A 127 18.29 -7.71 4.45
C VAL A 127 17.42 -6.48 4.35
N ASP A 128 17.64 -5.68 3.31
CA ASP A 128 16.80 -4.53 3.02
C ASP A 128 15.50 -4.97 2.36
N ALA A 129 14.38 -4.43 2.86
CA ALA A 129 13.04 -4.67 2.38
C ALA A 129 12.25 -3.36 2.29
N CYS A 130 11.10 -3.42 1.63
CA CYS A 130 10.11 -2.35 1.60
C CYS A 130 8.72 -2.92 1.77
N LEU A 131 7.96 -2.39 2.73
CA LEU A 131 6.60 -2.83 3.04
C LEU A 131 5.62 -2.02 2.18
N TYR A 132 5.00 -2.66 1.19
CA TYR A 132 3.97 -2.05 0.36
C TYR A 132 2.58 -2.52 0.78
N ASP A 133 1.76 -1.57 1.21
CA ASP A 133 0.43 -1.78 1.79
C ASP A 133 -0.71 -1.82 0.76
N GLY A 134 -0.39 -1.75 -0.54
CA GLY A 134 -1.41 -1.62 -1.59
C GLY A 134 -2.18 -0.29 -1.54
N TYR A 135 -1.72 0.68 -0.75
CA TYR A 135 -2.40 1.95 -0.49
C TYR A 135 -1.42 3.13 -0.47
N ASN A 136 -0.26 2.99 -1.12
CA ASN A 136 0.81 4.00 -1.18
C ASN A 136 1.24 4.51 0.21
N SER A 137 1.43 3.59 1.15
CA SER A 137 1.85 3.89 2.53
C SER A 137 0.89 4.81 3.27
N ASN A 138 -0.41 4.79 2.95
CA ASN A 138 -1.42 5.54 3.69
C ASN A 138 -1.96 4.75 4.90
N SER A 139 -1.68 3.45 5.00
CA SER A 139 -2.02 2.65 6.18
C SER A 139 -1.25 3.11 7.43
N ASN A 140 -1.98 3.35 8.52
CA ASN A 140 -1.38 3.78 9.79
C ASN A 140 -0.68 2.64 10.53
N ARG A 141 -1.18 1.41 10.39
CA ARG A 141 -0.65 0.23 11.06
C ARG A 141 -0.24 -0.82 10.03
N LEU A 142 0.92 -1.45 10.26
CA LEU A 142 1.42 -2.60 9.51
C LEU A 142 1.76 -3.72 10.49
N ASP A 143 1.17 -4.89 10.29
CA ASP A 143 1.49 -6.09 11.06
C ASP A 143 2.35 -7.02 10.19
N VAL A 144 3.46 -7.52 10.73
CA VAL A 144 4.34 -8.48 10.06
C VAL A 144 4.46 -9.74 10.90
N MET A 145 3.97 -10.86 10.38
CA MET A 145 4.10 -12.17 11.00
C MET A 145 5.34 -12.89 10.47
N PHE A 146 6.13 -13.47 11.36
CA PHE A 146 7.35 -14.21 11.05
C PHE A 146 7.11 -15.70 11.25
N ASN A 147 7.44 -16.52 10.26
CA ASN A 147 7.31 -17.97 10.37
C ASN A 147 8.49 -18.68 9.68
N SER A 148 8.74 -19.93 10.03
CA SER A 148 9.83 -20.72 9.46
C SER A 148 9.38 -22.16 9.25
N GLN A 149 9.82 -22.76 8.14
CA GLN A 149 9.54 -24.17 7.85
C GLN A 149 10.22 -25.13 8.85
N ASN A 150 11.34 -24.70 9.43
CA ASN A 150 12.15 -25.52 10.35
C ASN A 150 12.11 -25.00 11.79
N ALA A 151 11.05 -24.28 12.17
CA ALA A 151 10.88 -23.80 13.54
C ALA A 151 11.06 -24.94 14.55
N GLY A 152 11.92 -24.70 15.55
CA GLY A 152 12.17 -25.66 16.61
C GLY A 152 11.01 -25.75 17.61
N PRO A 153 10.91 -26.85 18.39
CA PRO A 153 9.93 -26.96 19.49
C PRO A 153 10.08 -25.87 20.56
N ASP A 154 11.27 -25.26 20.64
CA ASP A 154 11.62 -24.16 21.53
C ASP A 154 11.27 -22.78 20.95
N ASN A 155 10.45 -22.71 19.89
CA ASN A 155 10.13 -21.49 19.15
C ASN A 155 11.39 -20.71 18.74
N SER A 156 12.41 -21.42 18.28
CA SER A 156 13.61 -20.82 17.70
C SER A 156 13.67 -21.07 16.20
N PHE A 157 14.19 -20.08 15.48
CA PHE A 157 14.48 -20.21 14.07
C PHE A 157 15.68 -21.15 13.87
N LYS A 158 15.55 -22.13 12.98
CA LYS A 158 16.61 -23.12 12.69
C LYS A 158 16.78 -23.31 11.20
N ILE A 159 18.03 -23.52 10.79
CA ILE A 159 18.37 -24.07 9.48
C ILE A 159 18.60 -25.57 9.64
N ALA A 160 18.08 -26.37 8.70
CA ALA A 160 18.22 -27.82 8.69
C ALA A 160 19.27 -28.25 7.66
N ASN A 161 20.06 -29.27 8.00
CA ASN A 161 21.00 -29.88 7.07
C ASN A 161 20.22 -30.62 5.97
N LEU A 162 20.64 -30.48 4.72
CA LEU A 162 19.96 -31.09 3.58
C LEU A 162 20.19 -32.60 3.44
N SER A 163 21.21 -33.14 4.12
CA SER A 163 21.66 -34.53 3.98
C SER A 163 21.73 -35.27 5.32
N SER A 164 21.36 -34.62 6.43
CA SER A 164 21.43 -35.20 7.76
C SER A 164 20.39 -34.58 8.71
N SER A 165 20.29 -35.09 9.93
CA SER A 165 19.41 -34.54 10.97
C SER A 165 19.95 -33.29 11.66
N GLY A 166 21.11 -32.78 11.25
CA GLY A 166 21.76 -31.62 11.86
C GLY A 166 20.89 -30.36 11.75
N ARG A 167 20.84 -29.57 12.83
CA ARG A 167 20.13 -28.27 12.86
C ARG A 167 20.98 -27.20 13.53
N LEU A 168 20.95 -25.98 13.00
CA LEU A 168 21.63 -24.83 13.59
C LEU A 168 20.63 -23.71 13.85
N ARG A 169 20.77 -23.01 14.97
CA ARG A 169 19.89 -21.89 15.31
C ARG A 169 20.37 -20.59 14.68
N TYR A 170 19.43 -19.76 14.27
CA TYR A 170 19.70 -18.36 13.92
C TYR A 170 18.71 -17.44 14.65
N ARG A 171 19.05 -16.15 14.75
CA ARG A 171 18.18 -15.11 15.27
C ARG A 171 17.69 -14.25 14.12
N VAL A 172 16.46 -13.79 14.27
CA VAL A 172 15.86 -12.76 13.43
C VAL A 172 15.60 -11.56 14.34
N ARG A 173 16.13 -10.39 13.97
CA ARG A 173 15.86 -9.14 14.67
C ARG A 173 15.37 -8.10 13.69
N VAL A 174 14.42 -7.29 14.12
CA VAL A 174 13.82 -6.24 13.29
C VAL A 174 13.65 -4.98 14.10
N ALA A 175 13.75 -3.85 13.44
CA ALA A 175 13.50 -2.54 14.03
C ALA A 175 12.23 -1.93 13.43
N PRO A 176 11.51 -1.07 14.17
CA PRO A 176 10.47 -0.25 13.57
C PRO A 176 11.02 0.60 12.42
N PRO A 177 10.30 0.71 11.28
CA PRO A 177 10.67 1.64 10.22
C PRO A 177 10.90 3.06 10.75
N GLY A 178 12.00 3.70 10.35
CA GLY A 178 12.40 5.02 10.83
C GLY A 178 13.10 5.04 12.21
N ASN A 179 13.22 3.91 12.90
CA ASN A 179 13.97 3.80 14.15
C ASN A 179 14.89 2.55 14.17
N PRO A 180 15.96 2.55 13.36
CA PRO A 180 16.84 1.38 13.20
C PRO A 180 17.57 0.96 14.49
N GLY A 181 17.69 1.85 15.49
CA GLY A 181 18.34 1.55 16.76
C GLY A 181 17.53 0.66 17.70
N ALA A 182 16.22 0.51 17.48
CA ALA A 182 15.33 -0.25 18.34
C ALA A 182 15.14 -1.71 17.87
N LEU A 183 16.25 -2.41 17.61
CA LEU A 183 16.24 -3.81 17.18
C LEU A 183 15.65 -4.73 18.26
N LYS A 184 14.57 -5.42 17.90
CA LYS A 184 13.91 -6.44 18.72
C LYS A 184 14.09 -7.81 18.07
N GLU A 185 14.43 -8.81 18.87
CA GLU A 185 14.41 -10.22 18.44
C GLU A 185 12.97 -10.72 18.32
N VAL A 186 12.67 -11.45 17.24
CA VAL A 186 11.37 -12.06 16.99
C VAL A 186 11.47 -13.58 17.06
N ARG A 187 10.33 -14.25 17.27
CA ARG A 187 10.21 -15.71 17.27
C ARG A 187 9.31 -16.21 16.13
N PRO A 188 9.43 -17.48 15.71
CA PRO A 188 8.47 -18.10 14.80
C PRO A 188 7.04 -18.00 15.36
N GLY A 189 6.09 -17.65 14.50
CA GLY A 189 4.69 -17.39 14.85
C GLY A 189 4.43 -16.01 15.46
N GLU A 190 5.46 -15.21 15.75
CA GLU A 190 5.28 -13.87 16.32
C GLU A 190 4.80 -12.88 15.24
N THR A 191 3.81 -12.06 15.61
CA THR A 191 3.40 -10.89 14.82
C THR A 191 3.94 -9.63 15.47
N VAL A 192 4.67 -8.82 14.69
CA VAL A 192 5.14 -7.51 15.10
C VAL A 192 4.24 -6.44 14.49
N THR A 193 3.70 -5.59 15.35
CA THR A 193 2.83 -4.47 14.95
C THR A 193 3.61 -3.16 14.94
N TYR A 194 3.56 -2.46 13.82
CA TYR A 194 4.10 -1.11 13.66
C TYR A 194 2.97 -0.10 13.50
N ILE A 195 3.00 0.99 14.27
CA ILE A 195 1.96 2.05 14.27
C ILE A 195 2.59 3.37 13.82
N GLY A 196 1.81 4.24 13.18
CA GLY A 196 2.27 5.52 12.64
C GLY A 196 2.97 5.40 11.28
N MET A 197 2.77 4.28 10.59
CA MET A 197 3.43 3.95 9.31
C MET A 197 3.01 4.87 8.15
N ASN A 198 1.92 5.60 8.31
CA ASN A 198 1.51 6.62 7.35
C ASN A 198 2.35 7.91 7.39
N ARG A 199 3.16 8.09 8.45
CA ARG A 199 3.99 9.29 8.70
C ARG A 199 5.49 9.03 8.63
N VAL A 200 5.93 7.78 8.57
CA VAL A 200 7.36 7.47 8.46
C VAL A 200 7.91 7.86 7.09
N GLN A 201 9.24 8.00 6.99
CA GLN A 201 9.89 8.21 5.71
C GLN A 201 9.56 7.04 4.77
N THR A 202 9.19 7.36 3.54
CA THR A 202 8.82 6.38 2.52
C THR A 202 9.75 6.47 1.32
N ARG A 203 9.72 5.42 0.48
CA ARG A 203 10.51 5.36 -0.74
C ARG A 203 9.60 5.04 -1.93
N GLN A 204 9.80 5.78 -3.01
CA GLN A 204 9.18 5.47 -4.29
C GLN A 204 9.92 4.31 -4.97
N VAL A 205 9.18 3.33 -5.44
CA VAL A 205 9.70 2.11 -6.08
C VAL A 205 8.84 1.72 -7.27
N THR A 206 9.48 1.09 -8.26
CA THR A 206 8.79 0.45 -9.38
C THR A 206 8.71 -1.04 -9.08
N MET A 207 7.50 -1.59 -8.99
CA MET A 207 7.28 -3.02 -8.74
C MET A 207 6.68 -3.70 -9.97
N PRO A 208 7.07 -4.95 -10.27
CA PRO A 208 6.45 -5.74 -11.32
C PRO A 208 4.93 -5.90 -11.11
N GLY A 209 4.18 -5.69 -12.19
CA GLY A 209 2.72 -5.77 -12.22
C GLY A 209 2.00 -4.45 -11.92
N LEU A 210 2.71 -3.39 -11.52
CA LEU A 210 2.15 -2.05 -11.33
C LEU A 210 2.56 -1.13 -12.48
N GLN A 211 1.59 -0.37 -12.99
CA GLN A 211 1.79 0.49 -14.18
C GLN A 211 2.46 1.83 -13.83
N VAL A 212 2.45 2.21 -12.56
CA VAL A 212 3.02 3.47 -12.07
C VAL A 212 3.93 3.18 -10.87
N PRO A 213 4.94 4.04 -10.63
CA PRO A 213 5.70 3.98 -9.38
C PRO A 213 4.78 4.12 -8.17
N VAL A 214 5.10 3.37 -7.12
CA VAL A 214 4.34 3.35 -5.86
C VAL A 214 5.24 3.68 -4.68
N VAL A 215 4.63 3.98 -3.54
CA VAL A 215 5.36 4.35 -2.32
C VAL A 215 5.24 3.24 -1.29
N CYS A 216 6.37 2.80 -0.74
CA CYS A 216 6.47 1.78 0.30
C CYS A 216 7.31 2.27 1.49
N VAL A 217 7.20 1.58 2.63
CA VAL A 217 7.94 1.89 3.85
C VAL A 217 9.26 1.08 3.89
N PRO A 218 10.44 1.73 3.84
CA PRO A 218 11.72 1.05 3.96
C PRO A 218 11.85 0.33 5.30
N TRP A 219 12.38 -0.88 5.27
CA TRP A 219 12.49 -1.74 6.43
C TRP A 219 13.70 -2.67 6.32
N GLY A 220 14.22 -3.13 7.46
CA GLY A 220 15.43 -3.95 7.52
C GLY A 220 15.26 -5.14 8.46
N ILE A 221 15.79 -6.29 8.04
CA ILE A 221 15.75 -7.53 8.81
C ILE A 221 17.18 -7.98 9.08
N GLU A 222 17.56 -8.11 10.33
CA GLU A 222 18.86 -8.64 10.73
C GLU A 222 18.75 -10.15 10.99
N LEU A 223 19.60 -10.91 10.29
CA LEU A 223 19.71 -12.36 10.42
C LEU A 223 21.10 -12.71 10.96
N LYS A 224 21.17 -13.55 12.00
CA LYS A 224 22.44 -13.94 12.60
C LYS A 224 22.45 -15.41 12.98
N LEU A 225 23.39 -16.19 12.42
CA LEU A 225 23.62 -17.55 12.87
C LEU A 225 24.18 -17.56 14.29
N LEU A 226 23.70 -18.47 15.14
CA LEU A 226 24.22 -18.63 16.49
C LEU A 226 25.29 -19.71 16.53
N PRO A 227 26.39 -19.49 17.28
CA PRO A 227 27.33 -20.55 17.56
C PRO A 227 26.62 -21.76 18.18
N PRO A 228 26.97 -22.98 17.75
CA PRO A 228 26.45 -24.20 18.37
C PRO A 228 26.88 -24.24 19.84
N GLN A 229 25.99 -24.69 20.73
CA GLN A 229 26.36 -24.87 22.14
C GLN A 229 27.41 -25.98 22.33
N ASN A 230 27.43 -26.95 21.41
CA ASN A 230 28.46 -27.97 21.35
C ASN A 230 28.82 -28.25 19.89
N SER A 231 30.08 -27.95 19.53
CA SER A 231 30.60 -28.06 18.17
C SER A 231 30.73 -29.50 17.69
N LEU A 232 30.84 -30.48 18.59
CA LEU A 232 30.94 -31.90 18.25
C LEU A 232 29.67 -32.46 17.59
N TYR A 233 28.52 -31.78 17.79
CA TYR A 233 27.24 -32.17 17.21
C TYR A 233 26.87 -31.36 15.95
N VAL A 234 27.80 -30.55 15.43
CA VAL A 234 27.59 -29.88 14.14
C VAL A 234 28.08 -30.78 13.02
N MET A 235 27.12 -31.29 12.25
CA MET A 235 27.40 -32.10 11.08
C MET A 235 27.90 -31.21 9.93
N ALA A 236 28.91 -31.68 9.19
CA ALA A 236 29.31 -31.00 7.96
C ALA A 236 28.17 -31.06 6.93
N GLY A 237 28.09 -30.04 6.07
CA GLY A 237 27.15 -30.02 4.93
C GLY A 237 26.45 -28.69 4.72
N HIS A 238 25.48 -28.69 3.81
CA HIS A 238 24.67 -27.53 3.47
C HIS A 238 23.43 -27.47 4.35
N TYR A 239 23.13 -26.27 4.83
CA TYR A 239 21.99 -25.98 5.68
C TYR A 239 21.10 -24.93 5.03
N SER A 240 19.79 -25.09 5.14
CA SER A 240 18.83 -24.12 4.63
C SER A 240 17.58 -24.03 5.50
N ASP A 241 16.88 -22.91 5.37
CA ASP A 241 15.54 -22.69 5.88
C ASP A 241 14.80 -21.73 4.95
N VAL A 242 13.47 -21.70 5.07
CA VAL A 242 12.62 -20.70 4.43
C VAL A 242 11.93 -19.90 5.53
N LEU A 243 12.39 -18.65 5.71
CA LEU A 243 11.75 -17.63 6.54
C LEU A 243 10.60 -17.01 5.76
N THR A 244 9.37 -17.23 6.20
CA THR A 244 8.15 -16.68 5.61
C THR A 244 7.72 -15.45 6.38
N LEU A 245 7.48 -14.36 5.65
CA LEU A 245 7.00 -13.10 6.21
C LEU A 245 5.62 -12.78 5.62
N THR A 246 4.64 -12.49 6.47
CA THR A 246 3.29 -12.10 6.04
C THR A 246 2.99 -10.68 6.49
N LEU A 247 2.70 -9.79 5.53
CA LEU A 247 2.35 -8.39 5.77
C LEU A 247 0.83 -8.20 5.75
N THR A 248 0.30 -7.58 6.81
CA THR A 248 -1.11 -7.21 6.93
C THR A 248 -1.24 -5.73 7.30
N PRO A 249 -1.61 -4.84 6.36
CA PRO A 249 -1.85 -3.44 6.66
C PRO A 249 -3.24 -3.19 7.26
N SER A 250 -3.38 -2.13 8.07
CA SER A 250 -4.70 -1.58 8.41
C SER A 250 -5.24 -0.81 7.21
N LEU A 251 -6.18 -1.40 6.48
CA LEU A 251 -6.92 -0.70 5.43
C LEU A 251 -8.10 0.00 6.10
N ASN A 252 -8.03 1.33 6.22
CA ASN A 252 -9.13 2.18 6.68
C ASN A 252 -9.67 2.99 5.51
#